data_AF-A0A954LAV1-F1
#
_entry.id   AF-A0A954LAV1-F1
#
_cell.length_a   1.000
_cell.length_b   1.000
_cell.length_c   1.000
_cell.angle_alpha   90.00
_cell.angle_beta   90.00
_cell.angle_gamma   90.00
#
_symmetry.space_group_name_H-M   'P 1'
#
loop_
_entity.id
_entity.type
_entity.pdbx_description
1 polymer ?
#
loop_
_entity_poly.entity_id
_entity_poly.type
_entity_poly.pdbx_seq_one_letter_code
_entity_poly.pdbx_strand_id
1 'polypeptide(L)'
;TLFTGFGQSSPNLDQRQRQQCERIATTEQKHSESVSWIISDLSAYVDRKPDGKFERILKEMESMDVVEHLEQLSGRVRANLSGESISHAEFWSDTLDRWAEELVSPSKCGACSGCKGDSLPPSIVLEVMRILEGEIDLREATRSLEQVRTAMQTAEYQEQAGQLKATQESLLERTENVLLDIEAIPNGSAKFGREIQLITNAGMAMADAARILGRPDTGQEAIAAETEAIEWLLQSKRSNPKGGGGGGGSNPGGGGTGDTDRVALELYGPGSDPHARIEHRGVSQATGSESNQLPEEFRDGLDAFFNAIEDQR
;
A
#
# COMPACT_ATOMS: atom_id res chain seq x y z
N THR A 1 3.54 31.78 -11.44
CA THR A 1 4.01 32.09 -10.09
C THR A 1 2.91 31.71 -9.12
N LEU A 2 3.12 30.64 -8.35
CA LEU A 2 2.05 29.82 -7.76
C LEU A 2 1.66 30.17 -6.31
N PHE A 3 2.27 31.18 -5.69
CA PHE A 3 2.03 31.51 -4.27
C PHE A 3 2.00 33.01 -3.96
N THR A 4 1.31 33.83 -4.76
CA THR A 4 1.03 35.24 -4.42
C THR A 4 -0.06 35.40 -3.34
N GLY A 5 0.01 34.66 -2.23
CA GLY A 5 -1.05 34.63 -1.21
C GLY A 5 -0.65 34.00 0.12
N PHE A 6 0.64 33.65 0.29
CA PHE A 6 1.17 33.12 1.54
C PHE A 6 0.95 34.13 2.69
N GLY A 7 0.39 33.66 3.81
CA GLY A 7 0.07 34.52 4.96
C GLY A 7 -1.19 35.38 4.83
N GLN A 8 -1.95 35.31 3.73
CA GLN A 8 -3.23 36.02 3.60
C GLN A 8 -4.39 35.18 4.15
N SER A 9 -5.35 35.79 4.83
CA SER A 9 -6.57 35.07 5.25
C SER A 9 -7.43 34.70 4.04
N SER A 10 -8.10 33.54 4.08
CA SER A 10 -8.98 33.02 3.00
C SER A 10 -9.89 34.03 2.27
N PRO A 11 -10.50 35.05 2.93
CA PRO A 11 -11.31 36.07 2.25
C PRO A 11 -10.54 36.95 1.24
N ASN A 12 -9.23 37.11 1.44
CA ASN A 12 -8.37 37.99 0.65
C ASN A 12 -7.76 37.27 -0.56
N LEU A 13 -7.96 35.96 -0.68
CA LEU A 13 -7.47 35.18 -1.80
C LEU A 13 -8.21 35.51 -3.09
N ASP A 14 -7.49 35.53 -4.21
CA ASP A 14 -8.10 35.59 -5.53
C ASP A 14 -8.83 34.27 -5.86
N GLN A 15 -9.58 34.27 -6.97
CA GLN A 15 -10.36 33.11 -7.38
C GLN A 15 -9.47 31.90 -7.75
N ARG A 16 -8.29 32.13 -8.35
CA ARG A 16 -7.38 31.04 -8.74
C ARG A 16 -6.79 30.37 -7.51
N GLN A 17 -6.40 31.16 -6.51
CA GLN A 17 -5.86 30.68 -5.26
C GLN A 17 -6.88 29.87 -4.47
N ARG A 18 -8.12 30.36 -4.38
CA ARG A 18 -9.21 29.59 -3.75
C ARG A 18 -9.45 28.26 -4.46
N GLN A 19 -9.43 28.24 -5.80
CA GLN A 19 -9.56 27.01 -6.57
C GLN A 19 -8.37 26.05 -6.34
N GLN A 20 -7.16 26.57 -6.17
CA GLN A 20 -5.98 25.76 -5.87
C GLN A 20 -6.03 25.16 -4.46
N CYS A 21 -6.33 25.97 -3.44
CA CYS A 21 -6.55 25.50 -2.07
C CYS A 21 -7.63 24.43 -2.03
N GLU A 22 -8.75 24.63 -2.76
CA GLU A 22 -9.82 23.63 -2.80
C GLU A 22 -9.33 22.32 -3.43
N ARG A 23 -8.59 22.37 -4.54
CA ARG A 23 -8.01 21.16 -5.15
C ARG A 23 -7.09 20.42 -4.18
N ILE A 24 -6.19 21.12 -3.50
CA ILE A 24 -5.27 20.50 -2.53
C ILE A 24 -6.08 19.91 -1.37
N ALA A 25 -7.04 20.65 -0.82
CA ALA A 25 -7.88 20.16 0.27
C ALA A 25 -8.68 18.90 -0.11
N THR A 26 -9.20 18.83 -1.34
CA THR A 26 -9.86 17.62 -1.84
C THR A 26 -8.90 16.43 -1.97
N THR A 27 -7.62 16.68 -2.27
CA THR A 27 -6.59 15.64 -2.28
C THR A 27 -6.26 15.17 -0.87
N GLU A 28 -6.05 16.08 0.09
CA GLU A 28 -5.82 15.75 1.51
C GLU A 28 -6.96 14.92 2.10
N GLN A 29 -8.21 15.26 1.77
CA GLN A 29 -9.38 14.50 2.21
C GLN A 29 -9.37 13.06 1.65
N LYS A 30 -8.98 12.87 0.39
CA LYS A 30 -8.83 11.52 -0.20
C LYS A 30 -7.71 10.73 0.47
N HIS A 31 -6.64 11.40 0.93
CA HIS A 31 -5.57 10.75 1.67
C HIS A 31 -6.03 10.30 3.07
N SER A 32 -6.83 11.10 3.79
CA SER A 32 -7.39 10.67 5.08
C SER A 32 -8.33 9.48 4.92
N GLU A 33 -9.17 9.48 3.89
CA GLU A 33 -10.05 8.35 3.53
C GLU A 33 -9.23 7.09 3.23
N SER A 34 -8.14 7.22 2.46
CA SER A 34 -7.24 6.11 2.15
C SER A 34 -6.61 5.51 3.42
N VAL A 35 -6.13 6.36 4.35
CA VAL A 35 -5.57 5.90 5.63
C VAL A 35 -6.63 5.24 6.50
N SER A 36 -7.86 5.74 6.50
CA SER A 36 -8.98 5.11 7.21
C SER A 36 -9.26 3.68 6.70
N TRP A 37 -9.24 3.48 5.39
CA TRP A 37 -9.36 2.13 4.82
C TRP A 37 -8.19 1.22 5.21
N ILE A 38 -6.96 1.74 5.19
CA ILE A 38 -5.77 1.00 5.62
C ILE A 38 -5.90 0.53 7.08
N ILE A 39 -6.36 1.39 7.99
CA ILE A 39 -6.57 1.04 9.41
C ILE A 39 -7.65 -0.04 9.54
N SER A 40 -8.77 0.13 8.84
CA SER A 40 -9.87 -0.84 8.80
C SER A 40 -9.39 -2.22 8.32
N ASP A 41 -8.64 -2.26 7.21
CA ASP A 41 -8.13 -3.50 6.64
C ASP A 41 -7.07 -4.14 7.54
N LEU A 42 -6.17 -3.34 8.12
CA LEU A 42 -5.16 -3.81 9.07
C LEU A 42 -5.82 -4.41 10.32
N SER A 43 -6.87 -3.77 10.83
CA SER A 43 -7.66 -4.25 11.96
C SER A 43 -8.31 -5.60 11.66
N ALA A 44 -9.05 -5.70 10.55
CA ALA A 44 -9.71 -6.94 10.15
C ALA A 44 -8.70 -8.07 9.85
N TYR A 45 -7.55 -7.73 9.27
CA TYR A 45 -6.47 -8.68 9.03
C TYR A 45 -5.82 -9.17 10.33
N VAL A 46 -5.57 -8.28 11.29
CA VAL A 46 -5.03 -8.63 12.62
C VAL A 46 -5.98 -9.55 13.38
N ASP A 47 -7.29 -9.29 13.31
CA ASP A 47 -8.30 -10.15 13.94
C ASP A 47 -8.28 -11.58 13.37
N ARG A 48 -8.05 -11.70 12.05
CA ARG A 48 -7.97 -12.99 11.35
C ARG A 48 -6.63 -13.68 11.56
N LYS A 49 -5.54 -12.91 11.59
CA LYS A 49 -4.15 -13.39 11.72
C LYS A 49 -3.39 -12.53 12.72
N PRO A 50 -3.48 -12.85 14.02
CA PRO A 50 -2.83 -12.06 15.06
C PRO A 50 -1.32 -12.01 14.87
N ASP A 51 -0.78 -10.80 14.82
CA ASP A 51 0.66 -10.53 14.80
C ASP A 51 0.95 -9.32 15.68
N GLY A 52 1.80 -9.50 16.68
CA GLY A 52 2.08 -8.45 17.67
C GLY A 52 2.71 -7.18 17.09
N LYS A 53 3.37 -7.27 15.92
CA LYS A 53 3.92 -6.10 15.23
C LYS A 53 2.80 -5.29 14.60
N PHE A 54 1.87 -5.96 13.91
CA PHE A 54 0.71 -5.33 13.28
C PHE A 54 -0.26 -4.75 14.33
N GLU A 55 -0.53 -5.48 15.41
CA GLU A 55 -1.34 -4.98 16.53
C GLU A 55 -0.77 -3.70 17.15
N ARG A 56 0.56 -3.64 17.33
CA ARG A 56 1.21 -2.46 17.89
C ARG A 56 1.09 -1.25 16.98
N ILE A 57 1.31 -1.43 15.68
CA ILE A 57 1.22 -0.34 14.68
C ILE A 57 -0.22 0.14 14.58
N LEU A 58 -1.19 -0.78 14.51
CA LEU A 58 -2.61 -0.44 14.51
C LEU A 58 -2.99 0.40 15.72
N LYS A 59 -2.59 -0.01 16.93
CA LYS A 59 -2.81 0.77 18.16
C LYS A 59 -2.14 2.14 18.11
N GLU A 60 -0.97 2.24 17.50
CA GLU A 60 -0.28 3.52 17.34
C GLU A 60 -1.05 4.45 16.40
N MET A 61 -1.48 3.95 15.23
CA MET A 61 -2.32 4.69 14.28
C MET A 61 -3.61 5.19 14.92
N GLU A 62 -4.28 4.34 15.70
CA GLU A 62 -5.48 4.69 16.47
C GLU A 62 -5.17 5.73 17.55
N SER A 63 -4.12 5.52 18.35
CA SER A 63 -3.78 6.41 19.47
C SER A 63 -3.32 7.81 19.06
N MET A 64 -2.81 7.93 17.82
CA MET A 64 -2.36 9.20 17.25
C MET A 64 -3.48 9.90 16.47
N ASP A 65 -4.67 9.30 16.38
CA ASP A 65 -5.83 9.84 15.66
C ASP A 65 -5.46 10.31 14.24
N VAL A 66 -4.67 9.50 13.52
CA VAL A 66 -4.05 9.93 12.24
C VAL A 66 -5.10 10.36 11.21
N VAL A 67 -6.24 9.68 11.13
CA VAL A 67 -7.32 10.02 10.19
C VAL A 67 -7.88 11.41 10.47
N GLU A 68 -8.14 11.72 11.74
CA GLU A 68 -8.66 13.03 12.15
C GLU A 68 -7.65 14.13 11.80
N HIS A 69 -6.37 13.93 12.10
CA HIS A 69 -5.35 14.92 11.83
C HIS A 69 -5.11 15.15 10.33
N LEU A 70 -5.18 14.09 9.50
CA LEU A 70 -5.14 14.23 8.05
C LEU A 70 -6.38 14.93 7.51
N GLU A 71 -7.57 14.69 8.08
CA GLU A 71 -8.77 15.42 7.71
C GLU A 71 -8.65 16.92 8.04
N GLN A 72 -8.08 17.25 9.21
CA GLN A 72 -7.84 18.64 9.63
C GLN A 72 -6.89 19.39 8.68
N LEU A 73 -5.96 18.71 8.00
CA LEU A 73 -5.09 19.33 6.97
C LEU A 73 -5.94 19.96 5.86
N SER A 74 -6.98 19.28 5.39
CA SER A 74 -7.88 19.81 4.35
C SER A 74 -8.53 21.14 4.78
N GLY A 75 -8.94 21.25 6.04
CA GLY A 75 -9.51 22.46 6.61
C GLY A 75 -8.49 23.61 6.68
N ARG A 76 -7.26 23.30 7.10
CA ARG A 76 -6.15 24.28 7.17
C ARG A 76 -5.75 24.78 5.78
N VAL A 77 -5.71 23.90 4.78
CA VAL A 77 -5.46 24.26 3.39
C VAL A 77 -6.56 25.20 2.86
N ARG A 78 -7.85 24.90 3.11
CA ARG A 78 -8.98 25.78 2.74
C ARG A 78 -8.92 27.15 3.44
N ALA A 79 -8.42 27.17 4.67
CA ALA A 79 -8.19 28.39 5.45
C ALA A 79 -6.96 29.19 4.99
N ASN A 80 -6.18 28.68 4.02
CA ASN A 80 -4.91 29.23 3.56
C ASN A 80 -3.83 29.30 4.64
N LEU A 81 -3.89 28.36 5.60
CA LEU A 81 -2.83 28.13 6.59
C LEU A 81 -1.76 27.22 5.99
N SER A 82 -1.19 27.65 4.86
CA SER A 82 -0.29 26.83 4.04
C SER A 82 0.99 26.44 4.77
N GLY A 83 1.55 27.33 5.60
CA GLY A 83 2.73 27.01 6.41
C GLY A 83 2.48 25.91 7.44
N GLU A 84 1.36 25.99 8.16
CA GLU A 84 0.95 24.94 9.10
C GLU A 84 0.63 23.63 8.36
N SER A 85 -0.07 23.72 7.24
CA SER A 85 -0.48 22.55 6.46
C SER A 85 0.75 21.78 5.94
N ILE A 86 1.79 22.49 5.49
CA ILE A 86 3.05 21.88 5.05
C ILE A 86 3.74 21.17 6.21
N SER A 87 3.94 21.86 7.35
CA SER A 87 4.63 21.26 8.50
C SER A 87 3.90 20.03 9.05
N HIS A 88 2.56 20.06 9.10
CA HIS A 88 1.78 18.91 9.51
C HIS A 88 1.82 17.78 8.48
N ALA A 89 1.80 18.09 7.18
CA ALA A 89 1.92 17.09 6.12
C ALA A 89 3.30 16.39 6.15
N GLU A 90 4.38 17.13 6.39
CA GLU A 90 5.73 16.57 6.57
C GLU A 90 5.78 15.61 7.77
N PHE A 91 5.27 16.03 8.92
CA PHE A 91 5.20 15.18 10.12
C PHE A 91 4.44 13.86 9.86
N TRP A 92 3.29 13.95 9.19
CA TRP A 92 2.49 12.76 8.90
C TRP A 92 3.11 11.89 7.82
N SER A 93 3.78 12.48 6.81
CA SER A 93 4.56 11.73 5.83
C SER A 93 5.61 10.87 6.52
N ASP A 94 6.44 11.46 7.38
CA ASP A 94 7.50 10.75 8.10
C ASP A 94 6.93 9.65 9.03
N THR A 95 5.78 9.92 9.66
CA THR A 95 5.12 8.95 10.54
C THR A 95 4.55 7.77 9.75
N LEU A 96 3.91 8.04 8.62
CA LEU A 96 3.38 7.01 7.71
C LEU A 96 4.51 6.17 7.11
N ASP A 97 5.62 6.80 6.71
CA ASP A 97 6.79 6.11 6.19
C ASP A 97 7.40 5.18 7.24
N ARG A 98 7.56 5.65 8.49
CA ARG A 98 8.01 4.79 9.60
C ARG A 98 7.07 3.61 9.81
N TRP A 99 5.76 3.81 9.83
CA TRP A 99 4.82 2.70 9.97
C TRP A 99 4.91 1.72 8.81
N ALA A 100 5.06 2.20 7.57
CA ALA A 100 5.27 1.33 6.41
C ALA A 100 6.54 0.48 6.56
N GLU A 101 7.67 1.08 6.92
CA GLU A 101 8.91 0.37 7.21
C GLU A 101 8.73 -0.68 8.33
N GLU A 102 7.99 -0.32 9.37
CA GLU A 102 7.65 -1.23 10.46
C GLU A 102 6.57 -2.26 10.09
N LEU A 103 5.84 -2.15 8.99
CA LEU A 103 4.97 -3.21 8.50
C LEU A 103 5.78 -4.24 7.70
N VAL A 104 6.82 -3.79 7.00
CA VAL A 104 7.75 -4.67 6.30
C VAL A 104 8.61 -5.44 7.28
N SER A 105 8.52 -6.77 7.26
CA SER A 105 9.50 -7.60 7.96
C SER A 105 10.88 -7.37 7.33
N PRO A 106 11.95 -7.07 8.11
CA PRO A 106 13.29 -6.96 7.55
C PRO A 106 13.59 -8.26 6.81
N SER A 107 13.88 -8.13 5.52
CA SER A 107 14.30 -9.26 4.72
C SER A 107 15.52 -9.86 5.41
N LYS A 108 15.38 -11.06 5.99
CA LYS A 108 16.50 -11.83 6.57
C LYS A 108 17.55 -12.22 5.50
N CYS A 109 17.53 -11.58 4.34
CA CYS A 109 18.37 -11.86 3.18
C CYS A 109 19.82 -11.38 3.40
N GLY A 110 20.08 -10.48 4.36
CA GLY A 110 21.43 -10.02 4.70
C GLY A 110 22.33 -11.07 5.37
N ALA A 111 21.76 -12.18 5.88
CA ALA A 111 22.50 -13.23 6.59
C ALA A 111 22.41 -14.62 5.93
N CYS A 112 21.96 -14.72 4.68
CA CYS A 112 21.90 -16.00 3.96
C CYS A 112 23.24 -16.31 3.25
N SER A 113 24.33 -16.39 4.01
CA SER A 113 25.59 -16.99 3.56
C SER A 113 25.45 -18.52 3.45
N GLY A 114 24.64 -19.01 2.50
CA GLY A 114 24.57 -20.45 2.24
C GLY A 114 23.27 -21.05 1.71
N CYS A 115 22.29 -20.27 1.25
CA CYS A 115 21.12 -20.87 0.60
C CYS A 115 21.51 -21.46 -0.77
N LYS A 116 21.86 -22.75 -0.76
CA LYS A 116 21.84 -23.67 -1.89
C LYS A 116 20.42 -24.27 -2.00
N GLY A 117 19.44 -23.43 -2.31
CA GLY A 117 18.09 -23.88 -2.62
C GLY A 117 17.89 -23.92 -4.12
N ASP A 118 17.19 -24.93 -4.62
CA ASP A 118 16.68 -24.89 -6.00
C ASP A 118 15.62 -23.78 -6.10
N SER A 119 15.58 -23.07 -7.23
CA SER A 119 14.56 -22.05 -7.50
C SER A 119 13.37 -22.66 -8.23
N LEU A 120 12.17 -22.17 -7.96
CA LEU A 120 11.00 -22.53 -8.76
C LEU A 120 11.21 -22.18 -10.25
N PRO A 121 10.71 -23.01 -11.18
CA PRO A 121 10.72 -22.69 -12.60
C PRO A 121 10.12 -21.30 -12.90
N PRO A 122 10.69 -20.53 -13.84
CA PRO A 122 10.20 -19.19 -14.16
C PRO A 122 8.71 -19.13 -14.55
N SER A 123 8.18 -20.17 -15.20
CA SER A 123 6.76 -20.26 -15.55
C SER A 123 5.85 -20.31 -14.34
N ILE A 124 6.24 -21.06 -13.31
CA ILE A 124 5.49 -21.17 -12.05
C ILE A 124 5.54 -19.85 -11.29
N VAL A 125 6.72 -19.22 -11.21
CA VAL A 125 6.88 -17.91 -10.56
C VAL A 125 6.02 -16.84 -11.25
N LEU A 126 5.99 -16.82 -12.59
CA LEU A 126 5.16 -15.90 -13.35
C LEU A 126 3.67 -16.11 -13.09
N GLU A 127 3.23 -17.37 -12.97
CA GLU A 127 1.83 -17.67 -12.67
C GLU A 127 1.43 -17.20 -11.27
N VAL A 128 2.27 -17.44 -10.26
CA VAL A 128 2.08 -16.88 -8.91
C VAL A 128 2.00 -15.36 -8.92
N MET A 129 2.81 -14.67 -9.74
CA MET A 129 2.74 -13.21 -9.87
C MET A 129 1.41 -12.75 -10.48
N ARG A 130 0.88 -13.45 -11.48
CA ARG A 130 -0.41 -13.12 -12.10
C ARG A 130 -1.59 -13.41 -11.17
N ILE A 131 -1.48 -14.45 -10.34
CA ILE A 131 -2.47 -14.73 -9.30
C ILE A 131 -2.45 -13.60 -8.27
N LEU A 132 -1.26 -13.21 -7.81
CA LEU A 132 -1.08 -12.09 -6.88
C LEU A 132 -1.67 -10.78 -7.43
N GLU A 133 -1.40 -10.44 -8.69
CA GLU A 133 -2.00 -9.29 -9.36
C GLU A 133 -3.54 -9.38 -9.38
N GLY A 134 -4.08 -10.55 -9.75
CA GLY A 134 -5.52 -10.78 -9.74
C GLY A 134 -6.16 -10.65 -8.36
N GLU A 135 -5.50 -11.09 -7.29
CA GLU A 135 -5.98 -10.91 -5.91
C GLU A 135 -5.99 -9.44 -5.47
N ILE A 136 -4.96 -8.67 -5.86
CA ILE A 136 -4.90 -7.23 -5.57
C ILE A 136 -6.05 -6.49 -6.26
N ASP A 137 -6.28 -6.79 -7.54
CA ASP A 137 -7.36 -6.20 -8.33
C ASP A 137 -8.73 -6.60 -7.78
N LEU A 138 -8.89 -7.87 -7.41
CA LEU A 138 -10.13 -8.38 -6.81
C LEU A 138 -10.44 -7.66 -5.51
N ARG A 139 -9.46 -7.48 -4.62
CA ARG A 139 -9.64 -6.75 -3.36
C ARG A 139 -10.08 -5.31 -3.56
N GLU A 140 -9.52 -4.62 -4.55
CA GLU A 140 -9.95 -3.25 -4.89
C GLU A 140 -11.38 -3.22 -5.45
N ALA A 141 -11.75 -4.22 -6.26
CA ALA A 141 -13.11 -4.36 -6.76
C ALA A 141 -14.12 -4.68 -5.64
N THR A 142 -13.77 -5.57 -4.71
CA THR A 142 -14.55 -5.90 -3.50
C THR A 142 -14.79 -4.65 -2.66
N ARG A 143 -13.74 -3.85 -2.42
CA ARG A 143 -13.87 -2.57 -1.71
C ARG A 143 -14.76 -1.58 -2.44
N SER A 144 -14.57 -1.43 -3.75
CA SER A 144 -15.37 -0.52 -4.58
C SER A 144 -16.85 -0.89 -4.53
N LEU A 145 -17.18 -2.18 -4.54
CA LEU A 145 -18.54 -2.67 -4.42
C LEU A 145 -19.13 -2.41 -3.02
N GLU A 146 -18.36 -2.62 -1.95
CA GLU A 146 -18.79 -2.32 -0.59
C GLU A 146 -19.11 -0.84 -0.39
N GLN A 147 -18.30 0.06 -0.95
CA GLN A 147 -18.51 1.51 -0.84
C GLN A 147 -19.87 1.97 -1.39
N VAL A 148 -20.38 1.29 -2.41
CA VAL A 148 -21.67 1.62 -3.05
C VAL A 148 -22.84 0.76 -2.54
N ARG A 149 -22.60 -0.13 -1.56
CA ARG A 149 -23.58 -1.10 -1.06
C ARG A 149 -24.92 -0.48 -0.66
N THR A 150 -24.90 0.68 -0.01
CA THR A 150 -26.12 1.37 0.46
C THR A 150 -26.85 2.14 -0.64
N ALA A 151 -26.16 2.48 -1.74
CA ALA A 151 -26.70 3.22 -2.87
C ALA A 151 -27.20 2.32 -4.01
N MET A 152 -26.80 1.04 -4.01
CA MET A 152 -27.11 0.05 -5.04
C MET A 152 -28.37 -0.76 -4.70
N GLN A 153 -29.07 -1.25 -5.73
CA GLN A 153 -30.19 -2.18 -5.52
C GLN A 153 -29.67 -3.55 -5.04
N THR A 154 -30.40 -4.20 -4.13
CA THR A 154 -29.98 -5.48 -3.54
C THR A 154 -29.70 -6.57 -4.60
N ALA A 155 -30.54 -6.68 -5.62
CA ALA A 155 -30.36 -7.70 -6.67
C ALA A 155 -29.08 -7.44 -7.50
N GLU A 156 -28.83 -6.19 -7.85
CA GLU A 156 -27.63 -5.77 -8.59
C GLU A 156 -26.37 -6.00 -7.76
N TYR A 157 -26.40 -5.66 -6.47
CA TYR A 157 -25.30 -5.90 -5.55
C TYR A 157 -24.99 -7.40 -5.39
N GLN A 158 -26.03 -8.24 -5.27
CA GLN A 158 -25.85 -9.70 -5.20
C GLN A 158 -25.26 -10.27 -6.49
N GLU A 159 -25.65 -9.76 -7.64
CA GLU A 159 -25.09 -10.16 -8.93
C GLU A 159 -23.60 -9.79 -9.02
N GLN A 160 -23.24 -8.55 -8.68
CA GLN A 160 -21.85 -8.09 -8.70
C GLN A 160 -20.98 -8.85 -7.69
N ALA A 161 -21.47 -9.09 -6.46
CA ALA A 161 -20.77 -9.93 -5.48
C ALA A 161 -20.58 -11.37 -5.99
N GLY A 162 -21.56 -11.91 -6.72
CA GLY A 162 -21.45 -13.20 -7.40
C GLY A 162 -20.37 -13.22 -8.49
N GLN A 163 -20.15 -12.12 -9.20
CA GLN A 163 -19.05 -11.99 -10.16
C GLN A 163 -17.68 -11.93 -9.47
N LEU A 164 -17.56 -11.18 -8.38
CA LEU A 164 -16.34 -11.16 -7.56
C LEU A 164 -16.01 -12.56 -7.03
N LYS A 165 -17.02 -13.28 -6.52
CA LYS A 165 -16.88 -14.68 -6.11
C LYS A 165 -16.34 -15.56 -7.24
N ALA A 166 -16.90 -15.45 -8.44
CA ALA A 166 -16.47 -16.27 -9.58
C ALA A 166 -14.99 -15.98 -9.94
N THR A 167 -14.58 -14.71 -9.86
CA THR A 167 -13.17 -14.32 -10.02
C THR A 167 -12.29 -14.95 -8.94
N GLN A 168 -12.71 -14.89 -7.67
CA GLN A 168 -12.00 -15.51 -6.55
C GLN A 168 -11.84 -17.04 -6.72
N GLU A 169 -12.90 -17.73 -7.16
CA GLU A 169 -12.88 -19.17 -7.43
C GLU A 169 -11.90 -19.51 -8.58
N SER A 170 -11.82 -18.66 -9.60
CA SER A 170 -10.84 -18.84 -10.69
C SER A 170 -9.40 -18.63 -10.23
N LEU A 171 -9.13 -17.65 -9.35
CA LEU A 171 -7.81 -17.43 -8.76
C LEU A 171 -7.39 -18.59 -7.84
N LEU A 172 -8.34 -19.13 -7.08
CA LEU A 172 -8.13 -20.34 -6.27
C LEU A 172 -7.75 -21.54 -7.14
N GLU A 173 -8.52 -21.82 -8.20
CA GLU A 173 -8.22 -22.94 -9.11
C GLU A 173 -6.82 -22.80 -9.74
N ARG A 174 -6.42 -21.59 -10.15
CA ARG A 174 -5.07 -21.32 -10.66
C ARG A 174 -4.00 -21.56 -9.59
N THR A 175 -4.27 -21.22 -8.34
CA THR A 175 -3.38 -21.46 -7.20
C THR A 175 -3.21 -22.96 -6.93
N GLU A 176 -4.28 -23.73 -6.99
CA GLU A 176 -4.24 -25.19 -6.88
C GLU A 176 -3.46 -25.83 -8.03
N ASN A 177 -3.64 -25.35 -9.26
CA ASN A 177 -2.88 -25.82 -10.43
C ASN A 177 -1.37 -25.55 -10.28
N VAL A 178 -0.99 -24.40 -9.69
CA VAL A 178 0.41 -24.12 -9.36
C VAL A 178 0.99 -25.16 -8.39
N LEU A 179 0.23 -25.59 -7.38
CA LEU A 179 0.69 -26.64 -6.46
C LEU A 179 0.94 -27.97 -7.20
N LEU A 180 0.02 -28.36 -8.09
CA LEU A 180 0.17 -29.55 -8.92
C LEU A 180 1.41 -29.45 -9.82
N ASP A 181 1.66 -28.29 -10.42
CA ASP A 181 2.84 -28.05 -11.25
C ASP A 181 4.14 -28.18 -10.45
N ILE A 182 4.17 -27.71 -9.19
CA ILE A 182 5.33 -27.85 -8.30
C ILE A 182 5.56 -29.32 -7.93
N GLU A 183 4.51 -30.06 -7.61
CA GLU A 183 4.59 -31.49 -7.27
C GLU A 183 5.03 -32.36 -8.45
N ALA A 184 4.70 -31.96 -9.68
CA ALA A 184 5.15 -32.63 -10.90
C ALA A 184 6.66 -32.47 -11.17
N ILE A 185 7.34 -31.54 -10.51
CA ILE A 185 8.80 -31.38 -10.62
C ILE A 185 9.50 -32.58 -9.97
N PRO A 186 10.57 -33.15 -10.56
CA PRO A 186 11.35 -34.20 -9.92
C PRO A 186 11.87 -33.79 -8.53
N ASN A 187 11.43 -34.53 -7.50
CA ASN A 187 11.65 -34.23 -6.08
C ASN A 187 11.07 -32.86 -5.64
N GLY A 188 10.00 -32.37 -6.28
CA GLY A 188 9.38 -31.07 -6.05
C GLY A 188 9.03 -30.83 -4.59
N SER A 189 8.33 -31.76 -3.93
CA SER A 189 7.95 -31.62 -2.52
C SER A 189 9.15 -31.51 -1.56
N ALA A 190 10.26 -32.18 -1.87
CA ALA A 190 11.47 -32.09 -1.06
C ALA A 190 12.24 -30.79 -1.32
N LYS A 191 12.17 -30.25 -2.53
CA LYS A 191 12.89 -29.04 -2.96
C LYS A 191 12.15 -27.75 -2.60
N PHE A 192 10.83 -27.76 -2.67
CA PHE A 192 9.96 -26.58 -2.60
C PHE A 192 8.91 -26.68 -1.50
N GLY A 193 9.18 -27.45 -0.43
CA GLY A 193 8.21 -27.65 0.65
C GLY A 193 7.74 -26.36 1.32
N ARG A 194 8.60 -25.34 1.39
CA ARG A 194 8.24 -24.02 1.91
C ARG A 194 7.29 -23.28 0.97
N GLU A 195 7.58 -23.26 -0.32
CA GLU A 195 6.75 -22.62 -1.34
C GLU A 195 5.39 -23.30 -1.43
N ILE A 196 5.34 -24.64 -1.40
CA ILE A 196 4.11 -25.42 -1.32
C ILE A 196 3.28 -24.98 -0.11
N GLN A 197 3.90 -24.85 1.07
CA GLN A 197 3.19 -24.42 2.27
C GLN A 197 2.62 -23.01 2.14
N LEU A 198 3.40 -22.06 1.60
CA LEU A 198 2.95 -20.68 1.41
C LEU A 198 1.78 -20.59 0.41
N ILE A 199 1.89 -21.28 -0.73
CA ILE A 199 0.86 -21.29 -1.78
C ILE A 199 -0.40 -22.05 -1.30
N THR A 200 -0.24 -23.09 -0.49
CA THR A 200 -1.37 -23.80 0.14
C THR A 200 -2.14 -22.86 1.08
N ASN A 201 -1.42 -22.10 1.93
CA ASN A 201 -2.06 -21.14 2.83
C ASN A 201 -2.78 -20.03 2.05
N ALA A 202 -2.20 -19.57 0.93
CA ALA A 202 -2.87 -18.63 0.04
C ALA A 202 -4.20 -19.22 -0.49
N GLY A 203 -4.18 -20.46 -0.99
CA GLY A 203 -5.39 -21.15 -1.45
C GLY A 203 -6.46 -21.29 -0.36
N MET A 204 -6.06 -21.56 0.89
CA MET A 204 -7.02 -21.60 2.01
C MET A 204 -7.68 -20.23 2.26
N ALA A 205 -6.92 -19.14 2.21
CA ALA A 205 -7.45 -17.79 2.36
C ALA A 205 -8.38 -17.40 1.18
N MET A 206 -8.02 -17.77 -0.05
CA MET A 206 -8.87 -17.57 -1.23
C MET A 206 -10.19 -18.37 -1.15
N ALA A 207 -10.14 -19.60 -0.64
CA ALA A 207 -11.34 -20.41 -0.43
C ALA A 207 -12.29 -19.78 0.61
N ASP A 208 -11.72 -19.18 1.67
CA ASP A 208 -12.49 -18.40 2.63
C ASP A 208 -13.12 -17.17 1.99
N ALA A 209 -12.37 -16.39 1.21
CA ALA A 209 -12.88 -15.23 0.48
C ALA A 209 -14.04 -15.63 -0.46
N ALA A 210 -13.90 -16.71 -1.23
CA ALA A 210 -14.97 -17.22 -2.12
C ALA A 210 -16.24 -17.60 -1.34
N ARG A 211 -16.08 -18.20 -0.15
CA ARG A 211 -17.19 -18.54 0.73
C ARG A 211 -17.90 -17.29 1.28
N ILE A 212 -17.15 -16.24 1.62
CA ILE A 212 -17.69 -14.97 2.16
C ILE A 212 -18.43 -14.21 1.04
N LEU A 213 -17.81 -14.05 -0.12
CA LEU A 213 -18.42 -13.42 -1.30
C LEU A 213 -19.67 -14.18 -1.78
N GLY A 214 -19.75 -15.49 -1.52
CA GLY A 214 -20.96 -16.30 -1.76
C GLY A 214 -22.15 -15.99 -0.83
N ARG A 215 -21.96 -15.21 0.23
CA ARG A 215 -23.02 -14.67 1.11
C ARG A 215 -23.37 -13.21 0.79
N PRO A 216 -23.10 -12.79 -0.46
CA PRO A 216 -22.92 -11.40 -0.88
C PRO A 216 -22.37 -10.48 0.21
N ASP A 217 -21.27 -10.87 0.84
CA ASP A 217 -20.59 -10.01 1.80
C ASP A 217 -19.28 -9.51 1.22
N THR A 218 -19.22 -8.21 0.91
CA THR A 218 -18.02 -7.51 0.44
C THR A 218 -17.37 -6.67 1.53
N GLY A 219 -17.81 -6.82 2.78
CA GLY A 219 -17.30 -6.05 3.91
C GLY A 219 -15.89 -6.46 4.32
N GLN A 220 -15.49 -5.99 5.50
CA GLN A 220 -14.17 -6.22 6.08
C GLN A 220 -13.75 -7.70 6.11
N GLU A 221 -14.68 -8.64 6.32
CA GLU A 221 -14.36 -10.08 6.35
C GLU A 221 -13.79 -10.57 5.00
N ALA A 222 -14.39 -10.14 3.88
CA ALA A 222 -13.94 -10.52 2.54
C ALA A 222 -12.59 -9.88 2.21
N ILE A 223 -12.46 -8.58 2.44
CA ILE A 223 -11.24 -7.80 2.18
C ILE A 223 -10.06 -8.33 3.01
N ALA A 224 -10.31 -8.77 4.26
CA ALA A 224 -9.29 -9.37 5.11
C ALA A 224 -8.84 -10.76 4.61
N ALA A 225 -9.78 -11.59 4.12
CA ALA A 225 -9.45 -12.90 3.55
C ALA A 225 -8.62 -12.76 2.27
N GLU A 226 -9.01 -11.86 1.36
CA GLU A 226 -8.23 -11.50 0.15
C GLU A 226 -6.85 -10.93 0.53
N THR A 227 -6.78 -10.05 1.54
CA THR A 227 -5.51 -9.51 2.03
C THR A 227 -4.57 -10.59 2.59
N GLU A 228 -5.11 -11.60 3.27
CA GLU A 228 -4.31 -12.73 3.72
C GLU A 228 -3.76 -13.56 2.55
N ALA A 229 -4.57 -13.80 1.51
CA ALA A 229 -4.13 -14.49 0.31
C ALA A 229 -2.94 -13.76 -0.35
N ILE A 230 -3.07 -12.44 -0.53
CA ILE A 230 -2.00 -11.57 -1.07
C ILE A 230 -0.71 -11.69 -0.23
N GLU A 231 -0.82 -11.65 1.10
CA GLU A 231 0.36 -11.73 1.98
C GLU A 231 1.07 -13.09 1.86
N TRP A 232 0.33 -14.20 1.79
CA TRP A 232 0.93 -15.52 1.57
C TRP A 232 1.66 -15.61 0.22
N LEU A 233 1.06 -15.08 -0.84
CA LEU A 233 1.65 -15.03 -2.17
C LEU A 233 2.90 -14.14 -2.20
N LEU A 234 2.91 -12.99 -1.54
CA LEU A 234 4.10 -12.14 -1.41
C LEU A 234 5.25 -12.83 -0.69
N GLN A 235 4.95 -13.55 0.40
CA GLN A 235 5.96 -14.32 1.12
C GLN A 235 6.58 -15.43 0.27
N SER A 236 5.80 -16.03 -0.64
CA SER A 236 6.31 -17.02 -1.59
C SER A 236 7.33 -16.40 -2.55
N LYS A 237 7.11 -15.16 -3.01
CA LYS A 237 8.03 -14.41 -3.87
C LYS A 237 9.34 -14.06 -3.16
N ARG A 238 9.27 -13.61 -1.90
CA ARG A 238 10.45 -13.27 -1.07
C ARG A 238 11.39 -14.46 -0.83
N SER A 239 10.87 -15.68 -0.90
CA SER A 239 11.63 -16.90 -0.63
C SER A 239 12.59 -17.29 -1.77
N ASN A 240 12.54 -16.62 -2.94
CA ASN A 240 13.38 -16.91 -4.10
C ASN A 240 14.43 -15.80 -4.42
N PRO A 241 15.43 -15.54 -3.57
CA PRO A 241 16.38 -14.43 -3.74
C PRO A 241 17.50 -14.67 -4.79
N LYS A 242 17.48 -15.75 -5.57
CA LYS A 242 18.58 -16.10 -6.52
C LYS A 242 18.15 -16.41 -7.96
N GLY A 243 17.00 -15.93 -8.39
CA GLY A 243 16.62 -15.93 -9.81
C GLY A 243 17.36 -14.89 -10.66
N GLY A 244 18.69 -14.83 -10.57
CA GLY A 244 19.55 -13.96 -11.38
C GLY A 244 20.68 -14.79 -11.97
N GLY A 245 20.51 -15.24 -13.22
CA GLY A 245 21.49 -16.03 -13.95
C GLY A 245 22.84 -15.32 -14.05
N GLY A 246 23.91 -16.10 -13.88
CA GLY A 246 25.29 -15.62 -13.95
C GLY A 246 25.64 -15.02 -15.31
N GLY A 247 26.37 -13.92 -15.26
CA GLY A 247 27.10 -13.33 -16.37
C GLY A 247 28.14 -12.39 -15.80
N GLY A 248 29.40 -12.86 -15.72
CA GLY A 248 30.51 -12.02 -15.30
C GLY A 248 30.72 -10.86 -16.27
N GLY A 249 30.84 -9.66 -15.72
CA GLY A 249 31.15 -8.45 -16.45
C GLY A 249 31.39 -7.30 -15.50
N SER A 250 32.66 -6.91 -15.33
CA SER A 250 33.07 -5.75 -14.56
C SER A 250 32.60 -4.47 -15.27
N ASN A 251 31.42 -3.94 -14.91
CA ASN A 251 31.06 -2.54 -15.12
C ASN A 251 29.80 -2.17 -14.32
N PRO A 252 29.85 -1.21 -13.37
CA PRO A 252 28.68 -0.77 -12.63
C PRO A 252 27.94 0.30 -13.44
N GLY A 253 26.80 -0.07 -14.01
CA GLY A 253 26.00 0.88 -14.79
C GLY A 253 24.59 0.38 -15.02
N GLY A 254 23.65 0.93 -14.23
CA GLY A 254 22.27 1.18 -14.63
C GLY A 254 21.31 -0.02 -14.68
N GLY A 255 20.32 0.01 -13.77
CA GLY A 255 18.96 -0.46 -14.05
C GLY A 255 18.46 -1.60 -13.16
N GLY A 256 17.50 -1.27 -12.27
CA GLY A 256 16.58 -2.25 -11.68
C GLY A 256 16.51 -2.25 -10.15
N THR A 257 15.93 -1.22 -9.53
CA THR A 257 15.52 -1.22 -8.11
C THR A 257 14.15 -1.87 -7.97
N GLY A 258 14.07 -3.18 -8.22
CA GLY A 258 12.86 -3.97 -7.97
C GLY A 258 12.88 -4.53 -6.56
N ASP A 259 12.28 -3.82 -5.60
CA ASP A 259 12.19 -4.30 -4.22
C ASP A 259 11.28 -5.52 -4.14
N THR A 260 11.82 -6.61 -3.58
CA THR A 260 11.10 -7.86 -3.30
C THR A 260 10.37 -7.81 -1.96
N ASP A 261 10.43 -6.68 -1.25
CA ASP A 261 10.07 -6.57 0.17
C ASP A 261 8.66 -6.01 0.43
N ARG A 262 7.82 -5.85 -0.60
CA ARG A 262 6.50 -5.21 -0.47
C ARG A 262 5.49 -6.05 0.29
N VAL A 263 4.82 -5.49 1.31
CA VAL A 263 3.69 -6.13 2.04
C VAL A 263 2.35 -5.91 1.31
N ALA A 264 1.33 -6.73 1.58
CA ALA A 264 0.02 -6.63 0.92
C ALA A 264 -0.65 -5.25 1.05
N LEU A 265 -0.31 -4.52 2.12
CA LEU A 265 -0.83 -3.17 2.41
C LEU A 265 -0.17 -2.08 1.54
N GLU A 266 1.04 -2.30 1.03
CA GLU A 266 1.76 -1.37 0.14
C GLU A 266 1.32 -1.46 -1.33
N LEU A 267 0.43 -2.40 -1.65
CA LEU A 267 -0.10 -2.59 -3.00
C LEU A 267 -1.43 -1.87 -3.23
N TYR A 268 -1.78 -0.96 -2.31
CA TYR A 268 -2.84 0.01 -2.56
C TYR A 268 -2.50 0.80 -3.82
N GLY A 269 -3.35 0.71 -4.85
CA GLY A 269 -3.14 1.39 -6.12
C GLY A 269 -3.12 2.91 -5.94
N PRO A 270 -2.50 3.66 -6.86
CA PRO A 270 -2.68 5.10 -6.89
C PRO A 270 -4.19 5.36 -6.97
N GLY A 271 -4.72 6.12 -6.01
CA GLY A 271 -6.11 6.53 -6.04
C GLY A 271 -6.49 7.13 -7.40
N SER A 272 -7.79 7.18 -7.67
CA SER A 272 -8.53 7.58 -8.89
C SER A 272 -8.07 8.81 -9.72
N ASP A 273 -6.86 9.35 -9.55
CA ASP A 273 -6.26 10.39 -10.36
C ASP A 273 -5.37 9.82 -11.48
N PRO A 274 -5.86 9.75 -12.74
CA PRO A 274 -5.07 9.36 -13.91
C PRO A 274 -3.92 10.32 -14.25
N HIS A 275 -3.73 11.40 -13.48
CA HIS A 275 -2.62 12.34 -13.59
C HIS A 275 -1.67 12.32 -12.38
N ALA A 276 -1.87 11.43 -11.42
CA ALA A 276 -0.94 11.23 -10.32
C ALA A 276 0.43 10.78 -10.88
N ARG A 277 1.38 11.71 -10.91
CA ARG A 277 2.79 11.37 -11.10
C ARG A 277 3.30 10.83 -9.77
N ILE A 278 3.36 9.51 -9.66
CA ILE A 278 4.18 8.87 -8.63
C ILE A 278 5.63 9.15 -9.02
N GLU A 279 6.20 10.24 -8.49
CA GLU A 279 7.64 10.37 -8.48
C GLU A 279 8.16 9.23 -7.62
N HIS A 280 8.85 8.27 -8.24
CA HIS A 280 9.68 7.31 -7.53
C HIS A 280 10.77 8.10 -6.81
N ARG A 281 10.48 8.59 -5.60
CA ARG A 281 11.53 8.90 -4.64
C ARG A 281 12.19 7.56 -4.38
N GLY A 282 13.46 7.43 -4.77
CA GLY A 282 14.23 6.25 -4.40
C GLY A 282 14.12 6.10 -2.89
N VAL A 283 13.59 4.98 -2.44
CA VAL A 283 13.46 4.66 -1.01
C VAL A 283 14.89 4.44 -0.53
N SER A 284 15.50 5.52 -0.05
CA SER A 284 16.81 5.48 0.59
C SER A 284 16.56 5.05 2.02
N GLN A 285 17.08 3.90 2.42
CA GLN A 285 17.12 3.51 3.83
C GLN A 285 17.60 4.69 4.66
N ALA A 286 16.79 5.12 5.62
CA ALA A 286 17.11 6.20 6.54
C ALA A 286 18.19 5.75 7.54
N THR A 287 19.43 5.55 7.07
CA THR A 287 20.59 5.82 7.91
C THR A 287 20.69 7.34 7.99
N GLY A 288 20.21 7.90 9.10
CA GLY A 288 20.00 9.33 9.28
C GLY A 288 21.20 10.21 8.92
N SER A 289 21.22 10.72 7.68
CA SER A 289 22.09 11.82 7.26
C SER A 289 21.75 12.42 5.90
N GLU A 290 20.50 12.42 5.42
CA GLU A 290 20.14 13.22 4.24
C GLU A 290 18.90 14.08 4.51
N SER A 291 19.15 15.36 4.79
CA SER A 291 18.14 16.40 4.78
C SER A 291 17.67 16.60 3.35
N ASN A 292 16.46 16.13 3.04
CA ASN A 292 15.82 16.39 1.76
C ASN A 292 15.66 17.92 1.63
N GLN A 293 16.36 18.54 0.67
CA GLN A 293 16.40 20.00 0.56
C GLN A 293 15.04 20.50 0.09
N LEU A 294 14.36 21.28 0.94
CA LEU A 294 13.20 22.09 0.55
C LEU A 294 13.52 22.85 -0.74
N PRO A 295 12.63 22.83 -1.77
CA PRO A 295 12.80 23.63 -2.97
C PRO A 295 12.97 25.11 -2.58
N GLU A 296 13.80 25.83 -3.32
CA GLU A 296 14.25 27.20 -3.00
C GLU A 296 13.07 28.14 -2.71
N GLU A 297 11.97 27.96 -3.44
CA GLU A 297 10.77 28.78 -3.33
C GLU A 297 10.01 28.59 -2.02
N PHE A 298 10.14 27.44 -1.35
CA PHE A 298 9.53 27.18 -0.04
C PHE A 298 10.40 27.69 1.11
N ARG A 299 11.72 27.74 0.93
CA ARG A 299 12.65 28.34 1.89
C ARG A 299 12.42 29.84 2.00
N ASP A 300 12.33 30.51 0.85
CA ASP A 300 12.04 31.94 0.77
C ASP A 300 10.69 32.29 1.44
N GLY A 301 9.68 31.44 1.25
CA GLY A 301 8.36 31.61 1.87
C GLY A 301 8.38 31.41 3.38
N LEU A 302 9.07 30.38 3.88
CA LEU A 302 9.20 30.11 5.32
C LEU A 302 10.02 31.19 6.02
N ASP A 303 11.14 31.62 5.44
CA ASP A 303 11.99 32.68 5.99
C ASP A 303 11.22 34.00 6.08
N ALA A 304 10.40 34.34 5.07
CA ALA A 304 9.55 35.53 5.13
C ALA A 304 8.49 35.48 6.25
N PHE A 305 7.93 34.30 6.54
CA PHE A 305 6.93 34.12 7.59
C PHE A 305 7.54 34.15 9.00
N PHE A 306 8.69 33.49 9.20
CA PHE A 306 9.38 33.55 10.49
C PHE A 306 9.90 34.97 10.80
N ASN A 307 10.43 35.69 9.79
CA ASN A 307 10.81 37.09 9.96
C ASN A 307 9.60 37.98 10.34
N ALA A 308 8.44 37.76 9.71
CA ALA A 308 7.22 38.53 10.03
C ALA A 308 6.68 38.25 11.45
N ILE A 309 6.92 37.06 11.99
CA ILE A 309 6.55 36.68 13.36
C ILE A 309 7.57 37.24 14.38
N GLU A 310 8.86 37.23 14.05
CA GLU A 310 9.90 37.80 14.91
C GLU A 310 9.79 39.32 15.02
N ASP A 311 9.38 40.01 13.95
CA ASP A 311 9.14 41.47 13.93
C ASP A 311 7.85 41.89 14.70
N GLN A 312 7.01 40.94 15.11
CA GLN A 312 5.81 41.20 15.93
C GLN A 312 6.01 40.98 17.45
N ARG A 313 7.26 40.81 17.90
CA ARG A 313 7.64 40.82 19.32
C ARG A 313 8.34 42.11 19.73
#